data_AF-Q0AFC5-F1
#
_entry.id   AF-Q0AFC5-F1
#
_cell.length_a   1.000
_cell.length_b   1.000
_cell.length_c   1.000
_cell.angle_alpha   90.00
_cell.angle_beta   90.00
_cell.angle_gamma   90.00
#
_symmetry.space_group_name_H-M   'P 1'
#
loop_
_entity.id
_entity.type
_entity.pdbx_description
1 polymer ?
#
loop_
_entity_poly.entity_id
_entity_poly.type
_entity_poly.pdbx_seq_one_letter_code
_entity_poly.pdbx_strand_id
1 'polypeptide(L)' 'MQQVTTLIYCLKIGGHYTVWVNCYQVFDVATPFGGFKQSGIGRELGSYALDNYTEVKSVYVSLE' A
#
# COMPACT_ATOMS: atom_id res chain seq x y z
N MET A 1 5.70 17.86 18.06
CA MET A 1 6.20 16.71 18.84
C MET A 1 5.03 16.17 19.64
N GLN A 2 4.77 14.86 19.56
CA GLN A 2 3.53 14.16 19.91
C GLN A 2 2.33 14.46 18.97
N GLN A 3 1.95 13.56 18.06
CA GLN A 3 1.51 12.19 18.35
C GLN A 3 0.29 12.17 19.30
N VAL A 4 -0.82 12.80 18.93
CA VAL A 4 -2.12 12.23 19.29
C VAL A 4 -2.58 11.37 18.11
N THR A 5 -1.79 10.33 17.86
CA THR A 5 -2.22 9.04 17.32
C THR A 5 -3.18 9.08 16.12
N THR A 6 -2.90 9.89 15.09
CA THR A 6 -3.49 9.68 13.76
C THR A 6 -2.84 8.42 13.17
N LEU A 7 -3.33 7.26 13.59
CA LEU A 7 -2.89 5.99 13.03
C LEU A 7 -3.63 5.79 11.71
N ILE A 8 -2.96 6.17 10.62
CA ILE A 8 -3.34 5.67 9.30
C ILE A 8 -2.86 4.22 9.27
N TYR A 9 -3.75 3.31 9.62
CA TYR A 9 -3.49 1.89 9.44
C TYR A 9 -4.09 1.45 8.11
N CYS A 10 -3.23 1.04 7.19
CA CYS A 10 -3.63 0.19 6.07
C CYS A 10 -3.83 -1.24 6.59
N LEU A 11 -4.88 -1.46 7.38
CA LEU A 11 -5.25 -2.78 7.89
C LEU A 11 -6.06 -3.51 6.83
N LYS A 12 -5.64 -4.74 6.50
CA LYS A 12 -6.40 -5.67 5.67
C LYS A 12 -7.53 -6.30 6.49
N ILE A 13 -8.45 -5.47 6.98
CA ILE A 13 -9.63 -5.92 7.72
C ILE A 13 -10.82 -6.02 6.77
N GLY A 14 -11.28 -7.25 6.55
CA GLY A 14 -12.64 -7.57 6.08
C GLY A 14 -13.21 -6.68 4.97
N GLY A 15 -12.51 -6.59 3.83
CA GLY A 15 -13.05 -5.95 2.63
C GLY A 15 -13.01 -4.42 2.58
N HIS A 16 -12.27 -3.78 3.47
CA HIS A 16 -11.91 -2.37 3.37
C HIS A 16 -10.40 -2.22 3.14
N TYR A 17 -10.02 -1.12 2.49
CA TYR A 17 -8.63 -0.91 2.07
C TYR A 17 -7.88 0.07 2.98
N THR A 18 -8.25 1.36 2.96
CA THR A 18 -7.72 2.37 3.88
C THR A 18 -8.79 2.72 4.91
N VAL A 19 -8.43 2.66 6.19
CA VAL A 19 -9.31 3.08 7.28
C VAL A 19 -8.65 4.23 8.01
N TRP A 20 -9.34 5.36 8.07
CA TRP A 20 -8.94 6.51 8.87
C TRP A 20 -9.64 6.44 10.22
N VAL A 21 -8.86 6.50 11.30
CA VAL A 21 -9.38 6.58 12.67
C VAL A 21 -9.26 8.03 13.13
N ASN A 22 -10.37 8.65 13.52
CA ASN A 22 -10.45 10.04 13.98
C ASN A 22 -9.91 11.11 13.00
N CYS A 23 -9.82 10.77 11.71
CA CYS A 23 -9.39 11.68 10.66
C CYS A 23 -10.08 11.33 9.33
N TYR A 24 -9.95 12.20 8.33
CA TYR A 24 -10.44 11.96 6.98
C TYR A 24 -9.47 12.58 5.98
N GLN A 25 -9.22 11.88 4.85
CA GLN A 25 -8.40 12.37 3.74
C GLN A 25 -6.96 12.75 4.12
N VAL A 26 -6.40 12.10 5.16
CA VAL A 26 -4.98 12.21 5.48
C VAL A 26 -4.24 11.14 4.70
N PHE A 27 -3.19 11.55 3.99
CA PHE A 27 -2.35 10.68 3.17
C PHE A 27 -0.89 10.78 3.61
N ASP A 28 -0.19 9.67 3.46
CA ASP A 28 1.25 9.59 3.64
C ASP A 28 1.84 8.82 2.44
N VAL A 29 2.94 9.32 1.89
CA VAL A 29 3.57 8.77 0.67
C VAL A 29 4.14 7.37 0.89
N ALA A 30 4.48 7.02 2.14
CA ALA A 30 4.95 5.68 2.49
C ALA A 30 3.80 4.69 2.71
N THR A 31 2.56 5.17 2.86
CA THR A 31 1.40 4.33 3.12
C THR A 31 0.68 4.00 1.81
N PRO A 32 0.47 2.72 1.47
CA PRO A 32 -0.13 2.36 0.19
C PRO A 32 -1.60 2.82 0.12
N PHE A 33 -2.03 3.27 -1.06
CA PHE A 33 -3.40 3.69 -1.40
C PHE A 33 -4.05 2.80 -2.47
N GLY A 34 -5.38 2.61 -2.48
CA GLY A 34 -6.04 1.69 -3.42
C GLY A 34 -7.47 1.30 -3.09
N GLY A 35 -8.05 0.42 -3.92
CA GLY A 35 -9.43 -0.05 -3.80
C GLY A 35 -9.58 -1.50 -3.36
N PHE A 36 -10.79 -1.87 -2.97
CA PHE A 36 -11.24 -3.26 -2.82
C PHE A 36 -12.52 -3.52 -3.66
N LYS A 37 -12.65 -4.72 -4.25
CA LYS A 37 -13.73 -5.07 -5.20
C LYS A 37 -13.76 -4.14 -6.42
N GLN A 38 -14.93 -3.55 -6.72
CA GLN A 38 -15.15 -2.69 -7.89
C GLN A 38 -14.51 -1.30 -7.76
N SER A 39 -13.98 -0.94 -6.59
CA SER A 39 -13.33 0.36 -6.41
C SER A 39 -11.92 0.46 -6.99
N GLY A 40 -11.32 -0.67 -7.40
CA GLY A 40 -10.03 -0.66 -8.09
C GLY A 40 -9.23 -1.94 -7.88
N ILE A 41 -8.18 -2.09 -8.70
CA ILE A 41 -7.21 -3.20 -8.69
C ILE A 41 -5.82 -2.59 -8.48
N GLY A 42 -4.94 -3.29 -7.76
CA GLY A 42 -3.57 -2.83 -7.50
C GLY A 42 -3.48 -1.81 -6.37
N ARG A 43 -2.26 -1.34 -6.11
CA ARG A 43 -1.92 -0.41 -5.03
C ARG A 43 -1.00 0.69 -5.54
N GLU A 44 -1.25 1.92 -5.14
CA GLU A 44 -0.35 3.05 -5.38
C GLU A 44 0.30 3.49 -4.07
N LEU A 45 1.31 4.35 -4.14
CA LEU A 45 2.13 4.79 -3.00
C LEU A 45 2.83 3.64 -2.22
N GLY A 46 3.74 4.01 -1.34
CA GLY A 46 4.54 3.06 -0.56
C GLY A 46 5.34 2.10 -1.44
N SER A 47 5.84 1.01 -0.83
CA SER A 47 6.61 -0.02 -1.54
C SER A 47 5.75 -0.84 -2.50
N TYR A 48 4.46 -1.01 -2.20
CA TYR A 48 3.53 -1.82 -2.99
C TYR A 48 3.24 -1.24 -4.38
N ALA A 49 3.45 0.06 -4.58
CA ALA A 49 3.30 0.68 -5.90
C ALA A 49 4.32 0.16 -6.92
N LEU A 50 5.54 -0.17 -6.45
CA LEU A 50 6.60 -0.64 -7.34
C LEU A 50 6.21 -1.93 -8.06
N ASP A 51 5.44 -2.80 -7.40
CA ASP A 51 4.99 -4.07 -7.98
C ASP A 51 4.07 -3.87 -9.20
N ASN A 52 3.41 -2.71 -9.33
CA ASN A 52 2.58 -2.43 -10.52
C ASN A 52 3.41 -1.99 -11.73
N TYR A 53 4.64 -1.51 -11.50
CA TYR A 53 5.48 -0.91 -12.54
C TYR A 53 6.76 -1.72 -12.81
N THR A 54 6.99 -2.78 -12.05
CA THR A 54 8.17 -3.63 -12.15
C THR A 54 7.77 -5.08 -12.37
N GLU A 55 8.56 -5.77 -13.18
CA GLU A 55 8.34 -7.19 -13.49
C GLU A 55 9.48 -8.02 -12.93
N VAL A 56 9.15 -9.12 -12.25
CA VAL A 56 10.16 -10.02 -11.68
C VAL A 56 10.72 -10.91 -12.79
N LYS A 57 12.01 -10.75 -13.05
CA LYS A 57 12.75 -11.58 -14.03
C LYS A 57 13.71 -12.53 -13.33
N SER A 58 13.49 -13.83 -13.52
CA SER A 58 14.42 -14.87 -13.06
C SER A 58 15.56 -15.08 -14.06
N VAL A 59 16.80 -15.04 -13.58
CA VAL A 59 18.01 -15.28 -14.38
C VAL A 59 18.81 -16.40 -13.74
N TYR A 60 19.16 -17.42 -14.54
CA TYR A 60 20.04 -18.51 -14.13
C TYR A 60 21.38 -18.34 -14.84
N VAL A 61 22.46 -18.37 -14.07
CA VAL A 61 23.84 -18.27 -14.58
C VAL A 61 24.59 -19.51 -14.12
N SER A 62 25.14 -20.24 -15.09
CA SER A 62 26.10 -21.31 -14.80
C SER A 62 27.45 -20.66 -14.50
N LEU A 63 28.02 -20.96 -13.33
CA LEU A 63 29.39 -20.60 -12.98
C LEU A 63 30.23 -21.86 -13.19
N GLU A 64 31.20 -21.79 -14.10
CA GLU A 64 32.22 -22.84 -14.28
C GLU A 64 33.08 -23.02 -13.02
#